data_AF-A0A3C0UEG9-F1
#
_entry.id   AF-A0A3C0UEG9-F1
#
_cell.length_a   1.000
_cell.length_b   1.000
_cell.length_c   1.000
_cell.angle_alpha   90.00
_cell.angle_beta   90.00
_cell.angle_gamma   90.00
#
_symmetry.space_group_name_H-M   'P 1'
#
loop_
_entity.id
_entity.type
_entity.pdbx_description
1 polymer ?
#
loop_
_entity_poly.entity_id
_entity_poly.type
_entity_poly.pdbx_seq_one_letter_code
_entity_poly.pdbx_strand_id
1 'polypeptide(L)' 'MMESVRHIDFGDFTESLPAFLTIIMMPFTYSIANGVSAGLVVYPLLKLISGRGREVHWIVYVLAVLVVLRFAFLSE' A
#
# COMPACT_ATOMS: atom_id res chain seq x y z
N MET A 1 -5.00 -7.12 14.59
CA MET A 1 -4.39 -6.01 13.81
C MET A 1 -2.86 -6.13 13.80
N MET A 2 -2.16 -6.06 14.94
CA MET A 2 -0.70 -6.25 14.96
C MET A 2 -0.23 -7.69 14.60
N GLU A 3 -1.07 -8.70 14.81
CA GLU A 3 -0.72 -10.08 14.44
C GLU A 3 -0.46 -10.26 12.94
N SER A 4 -1.21 -9.53 12.09
CA SER A 4 -1.01 -9.53 10.63
C SER A 4 0.38 -9.05 10.22
N VAL A 5 1.05 -8.27 11.07
CA VAL A 5 2.42 -7.81 10.82
C VAL A 5 3.42 -8.98 10.83
N ARG A 6 3.15 -10.05 11.60
CA ARG A 6 4.01 -11.25 11.62
C ARG A 6 3.95 -12.06 10.33
N HIS A 7 2.91 -11.88 9.52
CA HIS A 7 2.75 -12.59 8.25
C HIS A 7 3.39 -11.85 7.07
N ILE A 8 3.99 -10.69 7.30
CA ILE A 8 4.69 -9.93 6.28
C ILE A 8 6.04 -10.58 6.04
N ASP A 9 6.35 -10.88 4.77
CA ASP A 9 7.68 -11.33 4.39
C ASP A 9 8.64 -10.14 4.40
N PHE A 10 9.37 -9.97 5.51
CA PHE A 10 10.39 -8.93 5.64
C PHE A 10 11.65 -9.20 4.79
N GLY A 11 11.78 -10.38 4.17
CA GLY A 11 12.84 -10.68 3.21
C GLY A 11 12.56 -10.12 1.81
N ASP A 12 11.29 -9.84 1.47
CA ASP A 12 10.92 -9.19 0.22
C ASP A 12 10.74 -7.67 0.43
N PHE A 13 11.60 -6.89 -0.22
CA PHE A 13 11.54 -5.43 -0.17
C PHE A 13 10.22 -4.88 -0.75
N THR A 14 9.63 -5.59 -1.71
CA THR A 14 8.36 -5.21 -2.34
C THR A 14 7.14 -5.43 -1.44
N GLU A 15 7.31 -6.14 -0.31
CA GLU A 15 6.25 -6.34 0.70
C GLU A 15 6.52 -5.55 1.99
N SER A 16 7.78 -5.54 2.43
CA SER A 16 8.20 -4.82 3.63
C SER A 16 8.09 -3.29 3.50
N LEU A 17 8.47 -2.70 2.35
CA LEU A 17 8.41 -1.26 2.17
C LEU A 17 6.96 -0.71 2.19
N PRO A 18 5.99 -1.28 1.45
CA PRO A 18 4.59 -0.85 1.52
C PRO A 18 4.00 -1.02 2.92
N ALA A 19 4.31 -2.12 3.61
CA ALA A 19 3.83 -2.35 4.97
C ALA A 19 4.40 -1.32 5.96
N PHE A 20 5.69 -1.03 5.87
CA PHE A 20 6.33 0.01 6.68
C PHE A 20 5.69 1.37 6.42
N LEU A 21 5.50 1.73 5.14
CA LEU A 21 4.85 2.97 4.75
C LEU A 21 3.42 3.05 5.27
N THR A 22 2.68 1.94 5.24
CA THR A 22 1.33 1.87 5.81
C THR A 22 1.34 2.23 7.29
N ILE A 23 2.23 1.63 8.07
CA ILE A 23 2.31 1.81 9.52
C ILE A 23 2.75 3.22 9.87
N ILE A 24 3.78 3.74 9.21
CA ILE A 24 4.32 5.07 9.52
C ILE A 24 3.37 6.18 9.04
N MET A 25 2.66 6.03 7.92
CA MET A 25 1.77 7.07 7.43
C MET A 25 0.56 7.30 8.35
N MET A 26 0.14 6.32 9.16
CA MET A 26 -0.99 6.50 10.08
C MET A 26 -0.77 7.63 11.11
N PRO A 27 0.30 7.64 11.94
CA PRO A 27 0.56 8.73 12.86
C PRO A 27 0.90 10.03 12.13
N PHE A 28 1.59 9.98 11.00
CA PHE A 28 1.98 11.18 10.24
C PHE A 28 0.79 11.89 9.58
N THR A 29 -0.26 11.14 9.21
CA THR A 29 -1.49 11.70 8.62
C THR A 29 -2.65 11.81 9.60
N TYR A 30 -2.43 11.42 10.86
CA TYR A 30 -3.45 11.30 11.91
C TYR A 30 -4.68 10.48 11.47
N SER A 31 -4.52 9.60 10.48
CA SER A 31 -5.62 8.88 9.83
C SER A 31 -5.17 7.48 9.40
N ILE A 32 -5.81 6.47 10.01
CA ILE A 32 -5.61 5.07 9.63
C ILE A 32 -5.96 4.87 8.15
N ALA A 33 -7.05 5.47 7.69
CA ALA A 33 -7.50 5.36 6.31
C ALA A 33 -6.46 5.89 5.32
N ASN A 34 -5.82 7.02 5.63
CA ASN A 34 -4.78 7.59 4.76
C ASN A 34 -3.50 6.74 4.79
N GLY A 35 -3.12 6.21 5.95
CA GLY A 35 -1.99 5.28 6.06
C GLY A 35 -2.19 4.00 5.24
N VAL A 36 -3.35 3.35 5.39
CA VAL A 36 -3.72 2.16 4.58
C VAL A 36 -3.76 2.50 3.10
N SER A 37 -4.32 3.66 2.74
CA SER A 37 -4.40 4.08 1.34
C SER A 37 -3.03 4.27 0.69
N ALA A 38 -2.06 4.86 1.42
CA ALA A 38 -0.69 4.99 0.94
C ALA A 38 -0.05 3.61 0.68
N GLY A 39 -0.18 2.67 1.62
CA GLY A 39 0.29 1.30 1.46
C GLY A 39 -0.30 0.57 0.27
N LEU A 40 -1.63 0.70 0.10
CA LEU A 40 -2.39 0.06 -0.96
C LEU A 40 -1.99 0.56 -2.36
N VAL A 41 -1.53 1.80 -2.49
CA VAL A 41 -1.00 2.34 -3.74
C VAL A 41 0.44 1.88 -3.98
N VAL A 42 1.27 1.91 -2.94
CA VAL A 42 2.70 1.61 -3.06
C VAL A 42 2.95 0.11 -3.31
N TYR A 43 2.19 -0.80 -2.72
CA TYR A 43 2.35 -2.25 -2.92
C TYR A 43 2.29 -2.71 -4.39
N PRO A 44 1.17 -2.51 -5.13
CA PRO A 44 1.08 -2.91 -6.52
C PRO A 44 2.07 -2.15 -7.41
N LEU A 45 2.37 -0.89 -7.08
CA LEU A 45 3.34 -0.07 -7.80
C LEU A 45 4.76 -0.64 -7.68
N LEU A 46 5.20 -1.00 -6.46
CA LEU A 46 6.51 -1.61 -6.23
C LEU A 46 6.63 -2.97 -6.93
N LYS A 47 5.65 -3.85 -6.75
CA LYS A 47 5.65 -5.16 -7.45
C LYS A 47 5.70 -4.98 -8.96
N LEU A 48 5.02 -3.96 -9.51
CA LEU A 48 5.06 -3.64 -10.95
C LEU A 48 6.46 -3.20 -11.42
N ILE A 49 7.09 -2.22 -10.74
CA ILE A 49 8.42 -1.73 -11.14
C ILE A 49 9.53 -2.77 -10.91
N SER A 50 9.35 -3.67 -9.95
CA SER A 50 10.28 -4.78 -9.69
C SER A 50 10.10 -5.95 -10.67
N GLY A 51 9.22 -5.82 -11.68
CA GLY A 51 8.96 -6.88 -12.67
C GLY A 51 8.10 -8.04 -12.16
N ARG A 52 7.64 -7.98 -10.91
CA ARG A 52 6.84 -9.01 -10.22
C ARG A 52 5.34 -8.67 -10.21
N GLY A 53 4.90 -7.79 -11.11
CA GLY A 53 3.51 -7.29 -11.10
C GLY A 53 2.43 -8.37 -11.30
N ARG A 54 2.81 -9.54 -11.85
CA ARG A 54 1.90 -10.69 -11.98
C ARG A 54 1.60 -11.40 -10.67
N GLU A 55 2.39 -11.19 -9.62
CA GLU A 55 2.14 -11.74 -8.29
C GLU A 55 0.96 -11.02 -7.60
N VAL A 56 0.63 -9.81 -8.05
CA VAL A 56 -0.44 -9.01 -7.49
C VAL A 56 -1.70 -9.20 -8.31
N HIS A 57 -2.81 -9.53 -7.63
CA HIS A 57 -4.10 -9.69 -8.29
C HIS A 57 -4.54 -8.35 -8.92
N TRP A 58 -5.06 -8.39 -10.16
CA TRP A 58 -5.44 -7.21 -10.95
C TRP A 58 -6.36 -6.23 -10.20
N ILE A 59 -7.20 -6.75 -9.29
CA ILE A 59 -8.11 -5.94 -8.48
C ILE A 59 -7.38 -4.95 -7.56
N VAL A 60 -6.19 -5.31 -7.07
CA VAL A 60 -5.38 -4.44 -6.22
C VAL A 60 -4.88 -3.23 -7.01
N TYR A 61 -4.56 -3.40 -8.29
CA TYR A 61 -4.23 -2.29 -9.19
C TYR A 61 -5.43 -1.36 -9.40
N VAL A 62 -6.63 -1.92 -9.58
CA VAL A 62 -7.86 -1.12 -9.69
C VAL A 62 -8.10 -0.32 -8.41
N LEU A 63 -7.97 -0.96 -7.24
CA LEU A 63 -8.11 -0.28 -5.95
C LEU A 63 -7.05 0.81 -5.77
N ALA A 64 -5.80 0.56 -6.14
CA ALA A 64 -4.75 1.58 -6.10
C ALA A 64 -5.09 2.79 -6.97
N VAL A 65 -5.58 2.58 -8.20
CA VAL A 65 -6.02 3.66 -9.08
C VAL A 65 -7.19 4.43 -8.45
N LEU A 66 -8.19 3.75 -7.89
CA LEU A 66 -9.32 4.41 -7.21
C LEU A 66 -8.86 5.27 -6.02
N VAL A 67 -7.88 4.79 -5.25
CA VAL A 67 -7.30 5.56 -4.13
C VAL A 67 -6.54 6.78 -4.64
N VAL A 68 -5.75 6.64 -5.70
CA VAL A 68 -5.05 7.78 -6.32
C VAL A 68 -6.06 8.81 -6.82
N LEU A 69 -7.13 8.38 -7.48
CA LEU A 69 -8.20 9.26 -7.94
C LEU A 69 -8.90 9.96 -6.77
N ARG A 70 -9.17 9.25 -5.68
CA ARG A 70 -9.71 9.85 -4.44
C ARG A 70 -8.80 10.96 -3.94
N PHE A 71 -7.49 10.76 -3.84
CA PHE A 71 -6.58 11.80 -3.38
C PHE A 71 -6.42 12.96 -4.36
N ALA A 72 -6.49 12.69 -5.67
CA ALA A 72 -6.32 13.71 -6.70
C ALA A 72 -7.55 14.61 -6.89
N PHE A 73 -8.76 14.06 -6.75
CA PHE A 73 -10.01 14.77 -7.07
C PHE A 73 -10.88 15.07 -5.84
N LEU A 74 -10.71 14.33 -4.76
CA LEU A 74 -11.59 14.33 -3.59
C LEU A 74 -10.82 14.67 -2.30
N SER A 75 -9.76 15.48 -2.43
CA SER A 75 -9.04 16.09 -1.31
C SER A 75 -9.89 17.21 -0.72
N GLU A 76 -10.78 16.87 0.21
CA GLU A 76 -11.39 17.81 1.17
C GLU A 76 -10.54 17.98 2.42
#